data_AF-A0A813ER69-F1
#
_entry.id   AF-A0A813ER69-F1
#
_cell.length_a   1.000
_cell.length_b   1.000
_cell.length_c   1.000
_cell.angle_alpha   90.00
_cell.angle_beta   90.00
_cell.angle_gamma   90.00
#
_symmetry.space_group_name_H-M   'P 1'
#
loop_
_entity.id
_entity.type
_entity.pdbx_description
1 polymer ?
#
loop_
_entity_poly.entity_id
_entity_poly.type
_entity_poly.pdbx_seq_one_letter_code
_entity_poly.pdbx_strand_id
1 'polypeptide(L)'
;MEPRSSPLALTSSKSNLGHLEGCAGIAGLLKCVMMLLAGVCPPNCHLWQLNPHLSVDGFPCHFETEAVDSNLNSSLTGVSSFGFGGTNGRCDVWGHARSGVRKAGKLNPRELDQIYAICPVTLGRIDYITGEPVVNRRAGHRRKHRADVLRDDFASYELSRYVYDGGFRYRRKELPLEQEAEDLEPDSSVFICGSWSGFREMEEMERNGAGMFSAQIVLGEGRYELFELCINRSQELAIYPTIDRASQILCVEGPDANGRGRRWLIDGRDAQVPAGTVFHVTFDWGQDRKELSWNQVSETRLGMALPHRHTYYVVGSFSHPERRLTALSLADDGSDSWEGAFRIGPKGHEEFQFLRDGDLQQAVYPAMPKAASGNDSASWTTLASLARGPDELGKNRHFLVQGVPGEQVRLRLSVVDAEVLVTATSAASAGPPREWRSLSGWARHQYSVVGSSNDGLHIPMVMDPSRPGVFTSVVTMREVFSEEQAAFCDTFQVAVDYDKRLVFYPEVPGSSSGEAIVLRPDAKAVGSEHVFVVRSRTPGRTFQVTLDLTAEDRRQTVSWAWVDRPKRDRFQGLAGVAASV
;
A
#
# COMPACT_ATOMS: atom_id res chain seq x y z
N MET A 1 47.34 -17.99 -29.68
CA MET A 1 46.21 -17.70 -28.78
C MET A 1 46.68 -18.02 -27.38
N GLU A 2 46.54 -17.09 -26.44
CA GLU A 2 46.81 -17.42 -25.05
C GLU A 2 45.82 -18.50 -24.57
N PRO A 3 46.26 -19.43 -23.70
CA PRO A 3 45.36 -20.41 -23.12
C PRO A 3 44.25 -19.71 -22.33
N ARG A 4 43.00 -20.16 -22.52
CA ARG A 4 41.84 -19.62 -21.79
C ARG A 4 42.02 -19.90 -20.29
N SER A 5 41.87 -18.87 -19.46
CA SER A 5 41.93 -19.00 -18.00
C SER A 5 40.72 -19.73 -17.41
N SER A 6 39.61 -19.83 -18.16
CA SER A 6 38.40 -20.56 -17.79
C SER A 6 37.89 -21.40 -18.96
N PRO A 7 37.23 -22.55 -18.69
CA PRO A 7 36.55 -23.31 -19.72
C PRO A 7 35.46 -22.50 -20.42
N LEU A 8 35.14 -22.85 -21.67
CA LEU A 8 34.09 -22.17 -22.43
C LEU A 8 32.71 -22.64 -21.95
N ALA A 9 31.85 -21.72 -21.54
CA ALA A 9 30.47 -22.02 -21.22
C ALA A 9 29.65 -22.30 -22.50
N LEU A 10 28.95 -23.43 -22.52
CA LEU A 10 28.15 -23.89 -23.64
C LEU A 10 26.67 -23.93 -23.25
N THR A 11 25.85 -23.25 -24.04
CA THR A 11 24.40 -23.23 -23.87
C THR A 11 23.70 -23.25 -25.23
N SER A 12 22.47 -23.75 -25.25
CA SER A 12 21.63 -23.81 -26.45
C SER A 12 20.30 -23.11 -26.19
N SER A 13 19.80 -22.33 -27.13
CA SER A 13 18.43 -21.79 -27.06
C SER A 13 17.38 -22.90 -27.24
N LYS A 14 17.76 -24.03 -27.86
CA LYS A 14 16.83 -25.13 -28.15
C LYS A 14 16.31 -25.82 -26.89
N SER A 15 17.10 -25.83 -25.81
CA SER A 15 16.62 -26.37 -24.54
C SER A 15 15.48 -25.54 -23.96
N ASN A 16 15.41 -24.23 -24.27
CA ASN A 16 14.37 -23.34 -23.77
C ASN A 16 13.18 -23.21 -24.72
N LEU A 17 13.44 -23.16 -26.04
CA LEU A 17 12.45 -22.77 -27.05
C LEU A 17 12.14 -23.88 -28.06
N GLY A 18 12.76 -25.06 -27.93
CA GLY A 18 12.71 -26.10 -28.94
C GLY A 18 13.51 -25.75 -30.21
N HIS A 19 13.42 -26.62 -31.22
CA HIS A 19 14.09 -26.40 -32.49
C HIS A 19 13.23 -25.55 -33.43
N LEU A 20 13.55 -24.25 -33.53
CA LEU A 20 12.83 -23.30 -34.39
C LEU A 20 13.19 -23.37 -35.89
N GLU A 21 13.67 -24.52 -36.38
CA GLU A 21 14.11 -24.74 -37.77
C GLU A 21 14.87 -23.56 -38.41
N GLY A 22 14.28 -22.89 -39.41
CA GLY A 22 14.87 -21.73 -40.10
C GLY A 22 15.20 -20.55 -39.19
N CYS A 23 14.55 -20.45 -38.02
CA CYS A 23 14.77 -19.42 -37.02
C CYS A 23 15.73 -19.86 -35.89
N ALA A 24 16.26 -21.09 -35.90
CA ALA A 24 17.11 -21.59 -34.82
C ALA A 24 18.42 -20.79 -34.68
N GLY A 25 18.98 -20.30 -35.79
CA GLY A 25 20.19 -19.49 -35.81
C GLY A 25 20.01 -18.14 -35.14
N ILE A 26 18.95 -17.40 -35.51
CA ILE A 26 18.67 -16.07 -34.94
C ILE A 26 18.28 -16.14 -33.46
N ALA A 27 17.55 -17.18 -33.04
CA ALA A 27 17.24 -17.40 -31.62
C ALA A 27 18.51 -17.67 -30.78
N GLY A 28 19.46 -18.43 -31.33
CA GLY A 28 20.78 -18.63 -30.70
C GLY A 28 21.59 -17.32 -30.63
N LEU A 29 21.58 -16.53 -31.70
CA LEU A 29 22.25 -15.23 -31.73
C LEU A 29 21.69 -14.26 -30.69
N LEU A 30 20.36 -14.16 -30.56
CA LEU A 30 19.70 -13.33 -29.55
C LEU A 30 20.07 -13.77 -28.14
N LYS A 31 20.14 -15.09 -27.87
CA LYS A 31 20.62 -15.61 -26.58
C LYS A 31 22.06 -15.17 -26.30
N CYS A 32 22.96 -15.27 -27.28
CA CYS A 32 24.34 -14.77 -27.16
C CYS A 32 24.40 -13.25 -26.86
N VAL A 33 23.58 -12.43 -27.54
CA VAL A 33 23.50 -10.99 -27.27
C VAL A 33 23.04 -10.72 -25.84
N MET A 34 22.00 -11.40 -25.37
CA MET A 34 21.51 -11.23 -24.00
C MET A 34 22.54 -11.66 -22.95
N MET A 35 23.28 -12.75 -23.21
CA MET A 35 24.39 -13.19 -22.36
C MET A 35 25.47 -12.10 -22.22
N LEU A 36 25.84 -11.46 -23.35
CA LEU A 36 26.79 -10.36 -23.36
C LEU A 36 26.28 -9.14 -22.59
N LEU A 37 25.00 -8.79 -22.75
CA LEU A 37 24.39 -7.64 -22.06
C LEU A 37 24.30 -7.85 -20.55
N ALA A 38 23.99 -9.06 -20.09
CA ALA A 38 23.87 -9.39 -18.68
C ALA A 38 25.21 -9.78 -18.00
N GLY A 39 26.21 -10.16 -18.79
CA GLY A 39 27.47 -10.73 -18.28
C GLY A 39 27.30 -12.13 -17.67
N VAL A 40 26.32 -12.91 -18.13
CA VAL A 40 25.94 -14.20 -17.54
C VAL A 40 25.64 -15.23 -18.62
N CYS A 41 26.09 -16.48 -18.45
CA CYS A 41 25.67 -17.63 -19.24
C CYS A 41 24.47 -18.32 -18.56
N PRO A 42 23.30 -18.41 -19.21
CA PRO A 42 22.14 -19.08 -18.66
C PRO A 42 22.25 -20.62 -18.79
N PRO A 43 21.54 -21.36 -17.93
CA PRO A 43 21.58 -22.82 -17.93
C PRO A 43 20.96 -23.43 -19.20
N ASN A 44 21.33 -24.68 -19.48
CA ASN A 44 20.61 -25.55 -20.41
C ASN A 44 19.48 -26.25 -19.65
N CYS A 45 18.26 -26.11 -20.13
CA CYS A 45 17.15 -26.89 -19.60
C CYS A 45 17.33 -28.38 -19.89
N HIS A 46 16.80 -29.23 -19.02
CA HIS A 46 16.82 -30.70 -19.15
C HIS A 46 18.21 -31.35 -19.15
N LEU A 47 19.27 -30.61 -18.82
CA LEU A 47 20.62 -31.16 -18.67
C LEU A 47 20.84 -31.69 -17.25
N TRP A 48 20.38 -32.92 -17.00
CA TRP A 48 20.63 -33.60 -15.72
C TRP A 48 21.88 -34.49 -15.76
N GLN A 49 22.08 -35.15 -16.90
CA GLN A 49 23.26 -35.99 -17.17
C GLN A 49 23.75 -35.68 -18.59
N LEU A 50 25.07 -35.51 -18.74
CA LEU A 50 25.69 -35.31 -20.05
C LEU A 50 25.57 -36.59 -20.89
N ASN A 51 25.44 -36.43 -22.21
CA ASN A 51 25.40 -37.57 -23.13
C ASN A 51 26.69 -38.43 -22.95
N PRO A 52 26.59 -39.74 -22.64
CA PRO A 52 27.75 -40.59 -22.38
C PRO A 52 28.66 -40.79 -23.60
N HIS A 53 28.18 -40.47 -24.81
CA HIS A 53 28.97 -40.49 -26.03
C HIS A 53 29.76 -39.19 -26.27
N LEU A 54 29.63 -38.19 -25.40
CA LEU A 54 30.35 -36.92 -25.48
C LEU A 54 31.46 -36.87 -24.42
N SER A 55 32.71 -36.69 -24.86
CA SER A 55 33.82 -36.33 -23.97
C SER A 55 34.19 -34.86 -24.17
N VAL A 56 34.58 -34.20 -23.09
CA VAL A 56 35.14 -32.84 -23.09
C VAL A 56 36.67 -32.84 -23.01
N ASP A 57 37.28 -34.03 -23.01
CA ASP A 57 38.74 -34.20 -23.01
C ASP A 57 39.33 -33.59 -24.28
N GLY A 58 40.28 -32.66 -24.12
CA GLY A 58 40.92 -31.95 -25.24
C GLY A 58 40.19 -30.69 -25.73
N PHE A 59 38.97 -30.40 -25.24
CA PHE A 59 38.30 -29.12 -25.46
C PHE A 59 37.67 -28.62 -24.15
N PRO A 60 38.39 -27.82 -23.33
CA PRO A 60 37.89 -27.39 -22.03
C PRO A 60 36.64 -26.51 -22.20
N CYS A 61 35.48 -27.10 -21.89
CA CYS A 61 34.16 -26.47 -21.90
C CYS A 61 33.28 -27.01 -20.77
N HIS A 62 32.26 -26.23 -20.40
CA HIS A 62 31.23 -26.61 -19.45
C HIS A 62 29.85 -26.44 -20.08
N PHE A 63 28.94 -27.36 -19.75
CA PHE A 63 27.54 -27.25 -20.10
C PHE A 63 26.80 -26.85 -18.84
N GLU A 64 26.33 -25.60 -18.80
CA GLU A 64 25.84 -25.01 -17.55
C GLU A 64 24.46 -25.57 -17.18
N THR A 65 24.30 -25.98 -15.91
CA THR A 65 23.02 -26.37 -15.30
C THR A 65 22.44 -25.27 -14.41
N GLU A 66 23.23 -24.26 -14.10
CA GLU A 66 22.85 -23.04 -13.38
C GLU A 66 23.34 -21.80 -14.13
N ALA A 67 22.93 -20.61 -13.71
CA ALA A 67 23.40 -19.37 -14.33
C ALA A 67 24.82 -19.04 -13.85
N VAL A 68 25.76 -18.83 -14.77
CA VAL A 68 27.18 -18.60 -14.46
C VAL A 68 27.61 -17.21 -14.91
N ASP A 69 28.20 -16.44 -14.00
CA ASP A 69 28.78 -15.13 -14.29
C ASP A 69 30.02 -15.28 -15.20
N SER A 70 30.10 -14.47 -16.27
CA SER A 70 31.22 -14.47 -17.20
C SER A 70 32.52 -13.92 -16.60
N ASN A 71 32.45 -13.30 -15.41
CA ASN A 71 33.53 -12.61 -14.70
C ASN A 71 34.19 -11.46 -15.48
N LEU A 72 33.60 -11.05 -16.62
CA LEU A 72 34.16 -10.04 -17.52
C LEU A 72 33.08 -9.02 -17.91
N ASN A 73 33.45 -7.74 -17.89
CA ASN A 73 32.55 -6.65 -18.32
C ASN A 73 32.42 -6.56 -19.86
N SER A 74 33.23 -7.31 -20.59
CA SER A 74 33.13 -7.51 -22.03
C SER A 74 33.64 -8.90 -22.40
N SER A 75 32.96 -9.59 -23.31
CA SER A 75 33.37 -10.93 -23.74
C SER A 75 33.03 -11.21 -25.21
N LEU A 76 33.55 -12.32 -25.71
CA LEU A 76 33.18 -12.91 -26.99
C LEU A 76 32.24 -14.09 -26.74
N THR A 77 31.12 -14.13 -27.46
CA THR A 77 30.23 -15.30 -27.52
C THR A 77 30.10 -15.73 -28.97
N GLY A 78 29.62 -16.95 -29.22
CA GLY A 78 29.40 -17.40 -30.59
C GLY A 78 28.27 -18.39 -30.69
N VAL A 79 27.54 -18.31 -31.80
CA VAL A 79 26.43 -19.20 -32.15
C VAL A 79 26.83 -20.04 -33.36
N SER A 80 26.59 -21.34 -33.26
CA SER A 80 26.70 -22.28 -34.38
C SER A 80 25.31 -22.76 -34.78
N SER A 81 25.06 -22.89 -36.09
CA SER A 81 23.82 -23.42 -36.65
C SER A 81 24.15 -24.36 -37.81
N PHE A 82 23.72 -25.62 -37.71
CA PHE A 82 24.03 -26.67 -38.69
C PHE A 82 22.74 -27.11 -39.36
N GLY A 83 22.64 -26.90 -40.68
CA GLY A 83 21.47 -27.27 -41.46
C GLY A 83 21.48 -28.74 -41.83
N PHE A 84 20.32 -29.37 -41.85
CA PHE A 84 20.16 -30.78 -42.24
C PHE A 84 20.74 -31.07 -43.65
N GLY A 85 20.65 -30.12 -44.58
CA GLY A 85 21.23 -30.23 -45.92
C GLY A 85 22.76 -30.09 -45.99
N GLY A 86 23.46 -29.94 -44.87
CA GLY A 86 24.92 -29.85 -44.79
C GLY A 86 25.51 -28.44 -44.82
N THR A 87 24.69 -27.40 -45.04
CA THR A 87 25.14 -26.00 -44.95
C THR A 87 25.25 -25.56 -43.50
N ASN A 88 26.45 -25.11 -43.10
CA ASN A 88 26.78 -24.73 -41.73
C ASN A 88 27.01 -23.21 -41.62
N GLY A 89 26.53 -22.61 -40.54
CA GLY A 89 26.73 -21.19 -40.22
C GLY A 89 27.30 -21.00 -38.82
N ARG A 90 28.20 -20.01 -38.68
CA ARG A 90 28.82 -19.59 -37.41
C ARG A 90 28.82 -18.07 -37.36
N CYS A 91 28.51 -17.50 -36.19
CA CYS A 91 28.65 -16.08 -35.93
C CYS A 91 29.31 -15.90 -34.57
N ASP A 92 30.36 -15.09 -34.51
CA ASP A 92 31.01 -14.68 -33.27
C ASP A 92 30.68 -13.21 -33.00
N VAL A 93 30.33 -12.91 -31.75
CA VAL A 93 29.83 -11.60 -31.32
C VAL A 93 30.65 -11.13 -30.14
N TRP A 94 31.15 -9.91 -30.22
CA TRP A 94 31.76 -9.21 -29.09
C TRP A 94 30.76 -8.20 -28.52
N GLY A 95 30.73 -8.07 -27.20
CA GLY A 95 29.89 -7.07 -26.53
C GLY A 95 30.34 -6.78 -25.10
N HIS A 96 29.78 -5.71 -24.56
CA HIS A 96 29.98 -5.30 -23.17
C HIS A 96 28.67 -5.42 -22.37
N ALA A 97 28.81 -5.75 -21.09
CA ALA A 97 27.69 -5.81 -20.15
C ALA A 97 27.04 -4.43 -20.01
N ARG A 98 25.70 -4.37 -20.09
CA ARG A 98 24.87 -3.18 -19.94
C ARG A 98 23.85 -3.29 -18.81
N SER A 99 23.65 -4.49 -18.29
CA SER A 99 22.78 -4.83 -17.15
C SER A 99 23.44 -5.91 -16.29
N GLY A 100 22.83 -6.25 -15.15
CA GLY A 100 23.32 -7.30 -14.25
C GLY A 100 24.44 -6.84 -13.30
N VAL A 101 24.96 -7.82 -12.54
CA VAL A 101 25.91 -7.62 -11.42
C VAL A 101 27.24 -6.95 -11.83
N ARG A 102 27.56 -6.93 -13.14
CA ARG A 102 28.79 -6.33 -13.69
C ARG A 102 28.63 -4.90 -14.20
N LYS A 103 27.39 -4.40 -14.34
CA LYS A 103 27.12 -2.96 -14.57
C LYS A 103 27.24 -2.17 -13.27
N ALA A 104 26.82 -2.76 -12.16
CA ALA A 104 27.15 -2.23 -10.85
C ALA A 104 28.68 -2.27 -10.74
N GLY A 105 29.35 -1.13 -10.63
CA GLY A 105 30.79 -1.10 -10.36
C GLY A 105 31.13 -1.92 -9.12
N LYS A 106 32.41 -2.17 -8.84
CA LYS A 106 32.77 -2.73 -7.53
C LYS A 106 32.25 -1.77 -6.46
N LEU A 107 31.31 -2.24 -5.64
CA LEU A 107 30.88 -1.52 -4.45
C LEU A 107 32.15 -1.24 -3.63
N ASN A 108 32.53 0.03 -3.50
CA ASN A 108 33.68 0.41 -2.71
C ASN A 108 33.18 0.66 -1.28
N PRO A 109 33.40 -0.27 -0.32
CA PRO A 109 32.85 -0.08 1.03
C PRO A 109 33.49 1.10 1.77
N ARG A 110 34.59 1.66 1.24
CA ARG A 110 35.23 2.87 1.76
C ARG A 110 34.56 4.17 1.30
N GLU A 111 33.79 4.11 0.22
CA GLU A 111 32.96 5.22 -0.29
C GLU A 111 31.49 5.09 0.12
N LEU A 112 31.11 4.00 0.80
CA LEU A 112 29.80 3.89 1.41
C LEU A 112 29.71 4.86 2.59
N ASP A 113 28.91 5.91 2.44
CA ASP A 113 28.59 6.82 3.53
C ASP A 113 27.69 6.12 4.56
N GLN A 114 26.60 5.48 4.10
CA GLN A 114 25.64 4.78 4.95
C GLN A 114 24.80 3.75 4.16
N ILE A 115 24.44 2.63 4.79
CA ILE A 115 23.39 1.72 4.30
C ILE A 115 22.18 1.91 5.19
N TYR A 116 21.02 2.20 4.59
CA TYR A 116 19.78 2.37 5.32
C TYR A 116 18.76 1.27 4.99
N ALA A 117 17.90 0.97 5.95
CA ALA A 117 16.68 0.21 5.80
C ALA A 117 15.47 1.11 6.14
N ILE A 118 14.27 0.67 5.80
CA ILE A 118 13.03 1.34 6.20
C ILE A 118 12.50 0.65 7.45
N CYS A 119 12.30 1.42 8.52
CA CYS A 119 11.64 0.90 9.71
C CYS A 119 10.18 0.54 9.39
N PRO A 120 9.71 -0.68 9.64
CA PRO A 120 8.36 -1.11 9.25
C PRO A 120 7.24 -0.47 10.09
N VAL A 121 7.59 0.16 11.22
CA VAL A 121 6.66 0.86 12.12
C VAL A 121 6.59 2.36 11.77
N THR A 122 7.75 3.03 11.80
CA THR A 122 7.82 4.50 11.59
C THR A 122 7.93 4.91 10.12
N LEU A 123 8.25 3.97 9.22
CA LEU A 123 8.63 4.18 7.82
C LEU A 123 9.81 5.12 7.59
N GLY A 124 10.46 5.59 8.66
CA GLY A 124 11.68 6.38 8.58
C GLY A 124 12.86 5.53 8.09
N ARG A 125 13.80 6.19 7.42
CA ARG A 125 15.10 5.58 7.08
C ARG A 125 15.90 5.40 8.35
N ILE A 126 16.38 4.19 8.58
CA ILE A 126 17.26 3.84 9.69
C ILE A 126 18.56 3.25 9.16
N ASP A 127 19.65 3.51 9.83
CA ASP A 127 20.92 2.84 9.59
C ASP A 127 20.76 1.33 9.77
N TYR A 128 21.14 0.54 8.77
CA TYR A 128 20.93 -0.91 8.78
C TYR A 128 21.70 -1.63 9.90
N ILE A 129 22.83 -1.07 10.37
CA ILE A 129 23.67 -1.69 11.38
C ILE A 129 23.21 -1.32 12.80
N THR A 130 22.78 -0.08 12.98
CA THR A 130 22.55 0.51 14.31
C THR A 130 21.07 0.71 14.62
N GLY A 131 20.20 0.69 13.61
CA GLY A 131 18.76 0.95 13.75
C GLY A 131 18.47 2.40 14.14
N GLU A 132 19.47 3.27 14.08
CA GLU A 132 19.33 4.70 14.37
C GLU A 132 18.79 5.42 13.14
N PRO A 133 17.90 6.42 13.31
CA PRO A 133 17.40 7.21 12.19
C PRO A 133 18.53 7.84 11.37
N VAL A 134 18.36 7.86 10.06
CA VAL A 134 19.26 8.57 9.15
C VAL A 134 19.01 10.07 9.31
N VAL A 135 19.95 10.77 9.93
CA VAL A 135 19.92 12.24 10.03
C VAL A 135 20.37 12.82 8.68
N ASN A 136 19.58 13.72 8.09
CA ASN A 136 19.98 14.49 6.91
C ASN A 136 21.11 15.46 7.28
N ARG A 137 22.35 14.95 7.32
CA ARG A 137 23.51 15.76 7.66
C ARG A 137 23.74 16.82 6.59
N ARG A 138 23.78 18.09 7.01
CA ARG A 138 24.26 19.20 6.16
C ARG A 138 25.64 18.84 5.61
N ALA A 139 25.84 19.10 4.32
CA ALA A 139 27.09 18.84 3.62
C ALA A 139 28.26 19.56 4.34
N GLY A 140 29.15 18.78 4.98
CA GLY A 140 30.36 19.33 5.61
C GLY A 140 30.86 18.59 6.86
N HIS A 141 30.00 17.88 7.59
CA HIS A 141 30.40 17.16 8.81
C HIS A 141 30.55 15.64 8.58
N ARG A 142 31.68 15.24 7.99
CA ARG A 142 32.11 13.83 7.84
C ARG A 142 32.62 13.24 9.18
N ARG A 143 31.85 13.33 10.27
CA ARG A 143 32.17 12.53 11.47
C ARG A 143 31.59 11.14 11.25
N LYS A 144 32.42 10.09 11.14
CA LYS A 144 31.91 8.70 11.10
C LYS A 144 30.96 8.50 12.28
N HIS A 145 29.73 8.09 12.00
CA HIS A 145 28.76 7.77 13.04
C HIS A 145 29.35 6.71 13.96
N ARG A 146 29.28 6.92 15.28
CA ARG A 146 29.69 5.95 16.29
C ARG A 146 28.42 5.58 17.04
N ALA A 147 27.97 4.34 16.89
CA ALA A 147 26.94 3.79 17.76
C ALA A 147 27.52 3.78 19.18
N ASP A 148 27.12 4.75 20.00
CA ASP A 148 27.47 4.79 21.42
C ASP A 148 26.50 3.90 22.25
N VAL A 149 25.47 3.36 21.59
CA VAL A 149 24.44 2.47 22.14
C VAL A 149 24.31 1.21 21.27
N LEU A 150 24.27 0.04 21.89
CA LEU A 150 23.93 -1.24 21.26
C LEU A 150 22.64 -1.77 21.87
N ARG A 151 21.80 -2.45 21.10
CA ARG A 151 20.62 -3.13 21.65
C ARG A 151 21.05 -4.39 22.39
N ASP A 152 20.14 -4.95 23.17
CA ASP A 152 20.36 -6.26 23.80
C ASP A 152 20.75 -7.34 22.78
N ASP A 153 21.46 -8.36 23.26
CA ASP A 153 21.89 -9.48 22.41
C ASP A 153 20.64 -10.10 21.75
N PHE A 154 20.69 -10.28 20.43
CA PHE A 154 19.60 -10.81 19.57
C PHE A 154 18.41 -9.88 19.33
N ALA A 155 18.45 -8.62 19.78
CA ALA A 155 17.44 -7.65 19.39
C ALA A 155 17.44 -7.38 17.88
N SER A 156 16.26 -7.21 17.28
CA SER A 156 16.15 -6.83 15.87
C SER A 156 16.61 -5.39 15.68
N TYR A 157 17.41 -5.15 14.64
CA TYR A 157 17.86 -3.82 14.20
C TYR A 157 16.98 -3.23 13.09
N GLU A 158 15.90 -3.92 12.73
CA GLU A 158 14.95 -3.50 11.69
C GLU A 158 13.99 -2.40 12.19
N LEU A 159 13.91 -2.19 13.51
CA LEU A 159 13.11 -1.14 14.12
C LEU A 159 13.93 0.12 14.36
N SER A 160 13.31 1.29 14.29
CA SER A 160 13.90 2.54 14.77
C SER A 160 14.10 2.48 16.29
N ARG A 161 15.17 3.09 16.81
CA ARG A 161 15.41 3.15 18.26
C ARG A 161 14.27 3.81 19.04
N TYR A 162 13.46 4.65 18.40
CA TYR A 162 12.37 5.39 19.05
C TYR A 162 11.08 4.58 19.23
N VAL A 163 10.98 3.42 18.56
CA VAL A 163 9.85 2.48 18.70
C VAL A 163 10.33 1.12 19.18
N TYR A 164 11.60 1.02 19.55
CA TYR A 164 12.17 -0.17 20.16
C TYR A 164 11.95 -0.10 21.66
N ASP A 165 11.31 -1.12 22.22
CA ASP A 165 10.90 -1.23 23.62
C ASP A 165 11.85 -2.08 24.47
N GLY A 166 12.87 -2.69 23.86
CA GLY A 166 13.84 -3.53 24.54
C GLY A 166 15.00 -2.75 25.18
N GLY A 167 15.94 -3.48 25.78
CA GLY A 167 17.05 -2.89 26.52
C GLY A 167 18.19 -2.39 25.62
N PHE A 168 18.91 -1.41 26.16
CA PHE A 168 20.11 -0.84 25.56
C PHE A 168 21.34 -1.10 26.43
N ARG A 169 22.46 -1.38 25.78
CA ARG A 169 23.80 -1.44 26.37
C ARG A 169 24.61 -0.23 25.91
N TYR A 170 25.08 0.55 26.87
CA TYR A 170 25.81 1.80 26.61
C TYR A 170 27.32 1.56 26.69
N ARG A 171 28.07 2.15 25.76
CA ARG A 171 29.55 2.11 25.80
C ARG A 171 30.12 2.97 26.94
N ARG A 172 29.34 3.90 27.48
CA ARG A 172 29.72 4.82 28.57
C ARG A 172 28.73 4.69 29.73
N LYS A 173 29.17 5.02 30.95
CA LYS A 173 28.32 5.05 32.15
C LYS A 173 27.21 6.11 32.06
N GLU A 174 27.44 7.18 31.30
CA GLU A 174 26.51 8.29 31.06
C GLU A 174 26.61 8.70 29.58
N LEU A 175 25.46 8.88 28.92
CA LEU A 175 25.37 9.59 27.64
C LEU A 175 25.45 11.10 27.91
N PRO A 176 26.00 11.91 26.99
CA PRO A 176 25.74 13.35 27.05
C PRO A 176 24.22 13.55 27.10
N LEU A 177 23.74 14.46 27.96
CA LEU A 177 22.37 14.94 27.85
C LEU A 177 22.15 15.34 26.39
N GLU A 178 21.12 14.79 25.76
CA GLU A 178 20.73 15.15 24.39
C GLU A 178 20.70 16.69 24.35
N GLN A 179 21.58 17.28 23.53
CA GLN A 179 21.77 18.72 23.51
C GLN A 179 20.45 19.36 23.08
N GLU A 180 20.04 20.35 23.87
CA GLU A 180 18.76 21.07 23.84
C GLU A 180 18.27 21.41 22.44
N ALA A 181 16.94 21.41 22.27
CA ALA A 181 16.21 21.73 21.04
C ALA A 181 16.91 22.77 20.14
N GLU A 182 16.99 22.52 18.83
CA GLU A 182 17.32 23.59 17.89
C GLU A 182 16.10 24.51 17.90
N ASP A 183 16.25 25.70 18.46
CA ASP A 183 15.18 26.67 18.32
C ASP A 183 15.05 27.03 16.83
N LEU A 184 13.83 26.88 16.31
CA LEU A 184 13.43 27.58 15.10
C LEU A 184 13.79 29.06 15.27
N GLU A 185 14.26 29.71 14.20
CA GLU A 185 14.60 31.13 14.23
C GLU A 185 13.47 31.91 14.92
N PRO A 186 13.78 32.92 15.75
CA PRO A 186 12.77 33.60 16.58
C PRO A 186 11.55 34.12 15.81
N ASP A 187 11.74 34.44 14.52
CA ASP A 187 10.70 34.97 13.64
C ASP A 187 9.92 33.87 12.87
N SER A 188 10.19 32.59 13.15
CA SER A 188 9.53 31.45 12.51
C SER A 188 8.35 30.96 13.36
N SER A 189 7.17 30.99 12.77
CA SER A 189 5.94 30.42 13.33
C SER A 189 5.51 29.18 12.57
N VAL A 190 5.03 28.18 13.31
CA VAL A 190 4.45 26.95 12.74
C VAL A 190 2.94 27.15 12.59
N PHE A 191 2.42 26.82 11.42
CA PHE A 191 1.01 26.89 11.10
C PHE A 191 0.45 25.50 10.85
N ILE A 192 -0.78 25.27 11.27
CA ILE A 192 -1.57 24.07 11.00
C ILE A 192 -2.71 24.38 10.03
N CYS A 193 -2.96 23.47 9.10
CA CYS A 193 -4.02 23.56 8.10
C CYS A 193 -4.69 22.19 7.97
N GLY A 194 -6.02 22.14 8.00
CA GLY A 194 -6.73 20.87 7.99
C GLY A 194 -8.04 20.84 7.24
N SER A 195 -8.65 19.66 7.18
CA SER A 195 -9.91 19.43 6.50
C SER A 195 -11.06 20.24 7.11
N TRP A 196 -11.00 20.61 8.39
CA TRP A 196 -11.94 21.52 9.05
C TRP A 196 -11.91 22.96 8.54
N SER A 197 -11.05 23.32 7.59
CA SER A 197 -11.17 24.58 6.85
C SER A 197 -11.25 24.34 5.34
N GLY A 198 -11.45 23.10 4.92
CA GLY A 198 -11.26 22.67 3.53
C GLY A 198 -9.85 22.96 3.02
N PHE A 199 -8.85 22.97 3.91
CA PHE A 199 -7.47 23.39 3.66
C PHE A 199 -7.33 24.84 3.15
N ARG A 200 -8.25 25.73 3.50
CA ARG A 200 -8.26 27.14 3.05
C ARG A 200 -7.71 28.12 4.08
N GLU A 201 -7.81 27.78 5.36
CA GLU A 201 -7.37 28.62 6.46
C GLU A 201 -6.22 27.95 7.22
N MET A 202 -5.17 28.74 7.50
CA MET A 202 -4.01 28.32 8.27
C MET A 202 -4.02 29.01 9.63
N GLU A 203 -3.95 28.20 10.69
CA GLU A 203 -3.98 28.63 12.08
C GLU A 203 -2.55 28.59 12.65
N GLU A 204 -2.16 29.63 13.38
CA GLU A 204 -0.84 29.66 14.04
C GLU A 204 -0.87 28.76 15.27
N MET A 205 0.14 27.89 15.41
CA MET A 205 0.29 27.04 16.59
C MET A 205 0.86 27.83 17.75
N GLU A 206 0.36 27.60 18.96
CA GLU A 206 0.88 28.21 20.19
C GLU A 206 2.30 27.68 20.47
N ARG A 207 3.26 28.59 20.65
CA ARG A 207 4.63 28.22 21.05
C ARG A 207 4.68 28.03 22.57
N ASN A 208 4.96 26.80 23.02
CA ASN A 208 4.98 26.42 24.45
C ASN A 208 6.37 26.27 25.06
N GLY A 209 7.43 26.54 24.29
CA GLY A 209 8.82 26.39 24.72
C GLY A 209 9.79 26.44 23.54
N ALA A 210 11.06 26.10 23.81
CA ALA A 210 12.05 25.93 22.75
C ALA A 210 11.64 24.74 21.86
N GLY A 211 11.46 24.99 20.56
CA GLY A 211 11.04 23.97 19.58
C GLY A 211 9.63 23.38 19.72
N MET A 212 8.85 23.73 20.75
CA MET A 212 7.56 23.08 21.04
C MET A 212 6.35 23.94 20.64
N PHE A 213 5.45 23.37 19.82
CA PHE A 213 4.27 24.03 19.29
C PHE A 213 3.00 23.20 19.53
N SER A 214 1.86 23.84 19.78
CA SER A 214 0.59 23.14 19.95
C SER A 214 -0.62 23.79 19.27
N ALA A 215 -1.59 22.97 18.89
CA ALA A 215 -2.90 23.42 18.43
C ALA A 215 -4.01 22.47 18.90
N GLN A 216 -5.25 22.95 18.90
CA GLN A 216 -6.43 22.13 19.18
C GLN A 216 -7.18 21.84 17.88
N ILE A 217 -7.56 20.59 17.68
CA ILE A 217 -8.39 20.15 16.56
C ILE A 217 -9.69 19.59 17.11
N VAL A 218 -10.82 19.96 16.51
CA VAL A 218 -12.12 19.37 16.81
C VAL A 218 -12.46 18.35 15.73
N LEU A 219 -12.81 17.14 16.15
CA LEU A 219 -13.22 16.10 15.23
C LEU A 219 -14.59 16.43 14.62
N GLY A 220 -14.68 16.58 13.29
CA GLY A 220 -15.93 16.90 12.60
C GLY A 220 -16.96 15.76 12.60
N GLU A 221 -18.09 15.97 11.91
CA GLU A 221 -19.19 15.00 11.82
C GLU A 221 -18.78 13.65 11.20
N GLY A 222 -17.69 13.60 10.44
CA GLY A 222 -17.14 12.36 9.88
C GLY A 222 -16.33 11.51 10.86
N ARG A 223 -16.12 11.97 12.11
CA ARG A 223 -15.19 11.39 13.11
C ARG A 223 -13.76 11.23 12.61
N TYR A 224 -13.31 12.03 11.65
CA TYR A 224 -11.90 12.07 11.25
C TYR A 224 -11.53 13.44 10.72
N GLU A 225 -10.26 13.83 10.88
CA GLU A 225 -9.70 15.05 10.30
C GLU A 225 -8.30 14.79 9.74
N LEU A 226 -8.00 15.42 8.61
CA LEU A 226 -6.69 15.44 7.97
C LEU A 226 -6.03 16.80 8.22
N PHE A 227 -4.72 16.82 8.42
CA PHE A 227 -4.00 18.08 8.56
C PHE A 227 -2.55 18.02 8.08
N GLU A 228 -1.99 19.18 7.82
CA GLU A 228 -0.61 19.43 7.45
C GLU A 228 -0.06 20.63 8.25
N LEU A 229 1.27 20.69 8.34
CA LEU A 229 2.00 21.76 9.02
C LEU A 229 2.88 22.50 8.03
N CYS A 230 3.11 23.79 8.24
CA CYS A 230 4.05 24.56 7.46
C CYS A 230 4.68 25.69 8.27
N ILE A 231 5.84 26.17 7.82
CA ILE A 231 6.50 27.33 8.41
C ILE A 231 6.04 28.59 7.68
N ASN A 232 5.67 29.63 8.43
CA ASN A 232 5.35 30.96 7.92
C ASN A 232 4.31 30.97 6.78
N ARG A 233 3.30 30.10 6.86
CA ARG A 233 2.23 29.93 5.85
C ARG A 233 2.74 29.57 4.44
N SER A 234 3.97 29.06 4.33
CA SER A 234 4.59 28.70 3.06
C SER A 234 4.51 27.19 2.83
N GLN A 235 3.82 26.80 1.76
CA GLN A 235 3.75 25.40 1.30
C GLN A 235 5.10 24.88 0.78
N GLU A 236 6.06 25.75 0.50
CA GLU A 236 7.44 25.35 0.16
C GLU A 236 8.25 24.95 1.40
N LEU A 237 7.74 25.28 2.60
CA LEU A 237 8.32 24.93 3.89
C LEU A 237 7.33 24.04 4.66
N ALA A 238 6.75 23.06 3.97
CA ALA A 238 5.82 22.10 4.56
C ALA A 238 6.57 21.14 5.48
N ILE A 239 5.97 20.84 6.63
CA ILE A 239 6.36 19.79 7.57
C ILE A 239 5.30 18.71 7.44
N TYR A 240 5.72 17.48 7.17
CA TYR A 240 4.80 16.45 6.68
C TYR A 240 5.26 15.04 7.07
N PRO A 241 4.36 14.05 7.13
CA PRO A 241 4.72 12.68 7.43
C PRO A 241 5.38 11.96 6.25
N THR A 242 6.07 10.84 6.51
CA THR A 242 6.70 10.02 5.45
C THR A 242 5.72 9.57 4.36
N ILE A 243 4.46 9.31 4.72
CA ILE A 243 3.38 8.93 3.79
C ILE A 243 2.12 9.72 4.09
N ASP A 244 1.18 9.77 3.14
CA ASP A 244 -0.14 10.37 3.39
C ASP A 244 -0.98 9.55 4.38
N ARG A 245 -1.94 10.22 5.02
CA ARG A 245 -2.86 9.66 6.03
C ARG A 245 -2.12 8.96 7.18
N ALA A 246 -1.10 9.63 7.67
CA ALA A 246 -0.20 9.12 8.68
C ALA A 246 -0.75 9.21 10.11
N SER A 247 -0.41 8.23 10.95
CA SER A 247 -0.50 8.36 12.41
C SER A 247 0.70 9.11 12.99
N GLN A 248 0.61 9.49 14.25
CA GLN A 248 1.68 10.16 15.01
C GLN A 248 2.98 9.36 15.15
N ILE A 249 2.94 8.03 14.92
CA ILE A 249 4.11 7.15 15.04
C ILE A 249 5.07 7.32 13.83
N LEU A 250 4.57 7.78 12.69
CA LEU A 250 5.35 7.90 11.47
C LEU A 250 6.38 9.03 11.56
N CYS A 251 7.49 8.86 10.82
CA CYS A 251 8.56 9.84 10.80
C CYS A 251 8.08 11.16 10.17
N VAL A 252 8.46 12.28 10.80
CA VAL A 252 8.20 13.64 10.33
C VAL A 252 9.36 14.09 9.43
N GLU A 253 9.04 14.56 8.24
CA GLU A 253 9.96 15.06 7.22
C GLU A 253 9.79 16.58 7.02
N GLY A 254 10.65 17.18 6.19
CA GLY A 254 10.68 18.62 5.95
C GLY A 254 11.48 19.42 7.01
N PRO A 255 11.44 20.76 6.95
CA PRO A 255 10.60 21.56 6.05
C PRO A 255 11.14 21.60 4.61
N ASP A 256 10.31 21.26 3.63
CA ASP A 256 10.60 21.44 2.21
C ASP A 256 9.33 21.33 1.34
N ALA A 257 9.48 21.51 0.03
CA ALA A 257 8.37 21.51 -0.93
C ALA A 257 7.86 20.11 -1.33
N ASN A 258 8.43 19.02 -0.80
CA ASN A 258 8.04 17.66 -1.15
C ASN A 258 6.82 17.15 -0.37
N GLY A 259 6.29 17.95 0.56
CA GLY A 259 5.18 17.56 1.44
C GLY A 259 3.81 17.49 0.79
N ARG A 260 3.67 17.91 -0.47
CA ARG A 260 2.37 18.02 -1.13
C ARG A 260 1.59 16.71 -1.10
N GLY A 261 0.43 16.75 -0.44
CA GLY A 261 -0.48 15.61 -0.33
C GLY A 261 -0.02 14.52 0.64
N ARG A 262 0.91 14.83 1.56
CA ARG A 262 1.25 13.98 2.70
C ARG A 262 0.72 14.63 3.97
N ARG A 263 -0.33 14.06 4.54
CA ARG A 263 -1.05 14.62 5.69
C ARG A 263 -1.11 13.62 6.83
N TRP A 264 -1.25 14.14 8.05
CA TRP A 264 -1.63 13.33 9.19
C TRP A 264 -3.14 13.11 9.21
N LEU A 265 -3.56 11.98 9.76
CA LEU A 265 -4.95 11.60 9.92
C LEU A 265 -5.22 11.31 11.40
N ILE A 266 -6.14 12.06 11.99
CA ILE A 266 -6.79 11.70 13.25
C ILE A 266 -8.06 10.94 12.86
N ASP A 267 -8.07 9.62 13.05
CA ASP A 267 -9.21 8.77 12.70
C ASP A 267 -9.90 8.24 13.97
N GLY A 268 -11.05 8.81 14.28
CA GLY A 268 -11.92 8.41 15.38
C GLY A 268 -13.00 7.40 14.98
N ARG A 269 -13.12 7.03 13.70
CA ARG A 269 -14.21 6.16 13.21
C ARG A 269 -14.15 4.75 13.80
N ASP A 270 -12.94 4.17 13.83
CA ASP A 270 -12.69 2.82 14.32
C ASP A 270 -12.92 2.67 15.82
N ALA A 271 -12.35 3.58 16.60
CA ALA A 271 -12.51 3.65 18.05
C ALA A 271 -13.84 4.28 18.49
N GLN A 272 -14.68 4.68 17.53
CA GLN A 272 -15.97 5.35 17.75
C GLN A 272 -15.87 6.60 18.64
N VAL A 273 -14.81 7.38 18.45
CA VAL A 273 -14.62 8.67 19.14
C VAL A 273 -15.72 9.63 18.66
N PRO A 274 -16.54 10.20 19.56
CA PRO A 274 -17.65 11.07 19.16
C PRO A 274 -17.21 12.30 18.37
N ALA A 275 -18.03 12.73 17.41
CA ALA A 275 -17.88 14.04 16.80
C ALA A 275 -17.91 15.16 17.87
N GLY A 276 -17.13 16.22 17.65
CA GLY A 276 -16.91 17.28 18.63
C GLY A 276 -15.80 17.01 19.64
N THR A 277 -15.24 15.79 19.67
CA THR A 277 -14.07 15.48 20.52
C THR A 277 -12.87 16.33 20.15
N VAL A 278 -12.19 16.89 21.16
CA VAL A 278 -11.03 17.76 20.98
C VAL A 278 -9.73 16.97 21.13
N PHE A 279 -8.82 17.15 20.19
CA PHE A 279 -7.46 16.65 20.22
C PHE A 279 -6.48 17.79 20.40
N HIS A 280 -5.54 17.62 21.32
CA HIS A 280 -4.41 18.52 21.48
C HIS A 280 -3.22 17.99 20.69
N VAL A 281 -2.90 18.65 19.57
CA VAL A 281 -1.75 18.33 18.72
C VAL A 281 -0.53 19.06 19.24
N THR A 282 0.58 18.33 19.36
CA THR A 282 1.87 18.82 19.85
C THR A 282 2.94 18.47 18.83
N PHE A 283 3.67 19.48 18.37
CA PHE A 283 4.78 19.36 17.44
C PHE A 283 6.06 19.78 18.13
N ASP A 284 7.03 18.86 18.19
CA ASP A 284 8.35 19.06 18.77
C ASP A 284 9.41 19.13 17.67
N TRP A 285 10.08 20.27 17.60
CA TRP A 285 11.23 20.52 16.76
C TRP A 285 12.52 20.24 17.55
N GLY A 286 12.96 18.98 17.54
CA GLY A 286 14.25 18.58 18.11
C GLY A 286 15.41 18.72 17.11
N GLN A 287 16.64 18.83 17.63
CA GLN A 287 17.88 18.83 16.82
C GLN A 287 18.04 17.54 16.01
N ASP A 288 17.80 16.41 16.66
CA ASP A 288 18.03 15.08 16.08
C ASP A 288 16.79 14.53 15.36
N ARG A 289 15.59 14.98 15.76
CA ARG A 289 14.32 14.52 15.20
C ARG A 289 13.21 15.53 15.42
N LYS A 290 12.29 15.56 14.46
CA LYS A 290 10.98 16.19 14.60
C LYS A 290 9.95 15.16 15.04
N GLU A 291 9.12 15.50 16.02
CA GLU A 291 8.06 14.63 16.53
C GLU A 291 6.71 15.32 16.47
N LEU A 292 5.68 14.53 16.20
CA LEU A 292 4.31 15.01 16.23
C LEU A 292 3.50 14.01 17.05
N SER A 293 2.71 14.51 17.99
CA SER A 293 1.81 13.70 18.79
C SER A 293 0.47 14.40 18.99
N TRP A 294 -0.56 13.64 19.30
CA TRP A 294 -1.87 14.16 19.67
C TRP A 294 -2.56 13.26 20.67
N ASN A 295 -3.28 13.88 21.60
CA ASN A 295 -4.05 13.20 22.63
C ASN A 295 -5.42 13.85 22.78
N GLN A 296 -6.43 13.04 23.13
CA GLN A 296 -7.76 13.56 23.45
C GLN A 296 -7.69 14.38 24.73
N VAL A 297 -8.36 15.54 24.75
CA VAL A 297 -8.45 16.41 25.93
C VAL A 297 -9.89 16.57 26.38
N SER A 298 -10.09 16.64 27.70
CA SER A 298 -11.41 16.76 28.34
C SER A 298 -11.91 18.21 28.46
N GLU A 299 -11.01 19.20 28.48
CA GLU A 299 -11.34 20.62 28.56
C GLU A 299 -11.00 21.34 27.25
N THR A 300 -12.03 21.80 26.53
CA THR A 300 -11.88 22.69 25.39
C THR A 300 -11.51 24.08 25.89
N ARG A 301 -10.39 24.65 25.40
CA ARG A 301 -10.15 26.09 25.61
C ARG A 301 -11.10 26.86 24.69
N LEU A 302 -12.02 27.61 25.28
CA LEU A 302 -12.95 28.48 24.56
C LEU A 302 -12.21 29.38 23.56
N GLY A 303 -12.57 29.30 22.27
CA GLY A 303 -12.12 30.23 21.23
C GLY A 303 -10.97 29.77 20.34
N MET A 304 -10.39 28.57 20.53
CA MET A 304 -9.27 28.10 19.71
C MET A 304 -9.65 27.24 18.51
N ALA A 305 -10.77 26.52 18.56
CA ALA A 305 -11.18 25.65 17.45
C ALA A 305 -12.35 26.29 16.68
N LEU A 306 -12.17 26.47 15.38
CA LEU A 306 -13.21 26.97 14.50
C LEU A 306 -14.36 25.94 14.42
N PRO A 307 -15.62 26.31 14.76
CA PRO A 307 -16.75 25.45 14.49
C PRO A 307 -16.97 25.43 12.97
N HIS A 308 -16.41 24.44 12.29
CA HIS A 308 -16.58 24.28 10.86
C HIS A 308 -17.70 23.31 10.55
N ARG A 309 -18.68 23.78 9.79
CA ARG A 309 -19.72 22.94 9.22
C ARG A 309 -19.36 22.71 7.76
N HIS A 310 -19.08 21.45 7.42
CA HIS A 310 -18.68 21.10 6.08
C HIS A 310 -19.79 21.33 5.06
N THR A 311 -19.36 21.61 3.83
CA THR A 311 -20.25 21.79 2.69
C THR A 311 -20.26 20.52 1.84
N TYR A 312 -21.38 20.21 1.20
CA TYR A 312 -21.48 19.02 0.34
C TYR A 312 -21.90 19.39 -1.06
N TYR A 313 -21.28 18.72 -2.03
CA TYR A 313 -21.55 18.88 -3.44
C TYR A 313 -21.93 17.54 -4.04
N VAL A 314 -22.91 17.51 -4.92
CA VAL A 314 -23.20 16.34 -5.76
C VAL A 314 -22.52 16.49 -7.12
N VAL A 315 -21.88 15.41 -7.56
CA VAL A 315 -21.30 15.29 -8.90
C VAL A 315 -21.78 14.00 -9.55
N GLY A 316 -22.01 14.02 -10.86
CA GLY A 316 -22.55 12.86 -11.54
C GLY A 316 -22.52 12.97 -13.06
N SER A 317 -23.15 12.02 -13.75
CA SER A 317 -23.27 12.01 -15.21
C SER A 317 -24.09 13.17 -15.78
N PHE A 318 -24.91 13.82 -14.95
CA PHE A 318 -25.66 15.04 -15.26
C PHE A 318 -24.84 16.32 -15.13
N SER A 319 -23.66 16.27 -14.50
CA SER A 319 -22.73 17.40 -14.46
C SER A 319 -22.10 17.55 -15.85
N HIS A 320 -22.33 18.68 -16.52
CA HIS A 320 -21.76 19.02 -17.85
C HIS A 320 -20.23 18.74 -17.91
N PRO A 321 -19.61 18.48 -19.09
CA PRO A 321 -18.20 18.06 -19.25
C PRO A 321 -17.10 18.81 -18.47
N GLU A 322 -17.39 19.96 -17.88
CA GLU A 322 -16.49 20.71 -16.99
C GLU A 322 -16.60 20.34 -15.49
N ARG A 323 -17.32 19.26 -15.12
CA ARG A 323 -17.50 18.81 -13.71
C ARG A 323 -17.97 19.95 -12.78
N ARG A 324 -19.02 20.67 -13.17
CA ARG A 324 -19.60 21.69 -12.30
C ARG A 324 -20.12 21.01 -11.02
N LEU A 325 -19.49 21.32 -9.89
CA LEU A 325 -19.93 20.89 -8.57
C LEU A 325 -21.31 21.51 -8.30
N THR A 326 -22.32 20.69 -8.03
CA THR A 326 -23.64 21.18 -7.64
C THR A 326 -23.71 21.21 -6.12
N ALA A 327 -23.69 22.40 -5.53
CA ALA A 327 -23.81 22.55 -4.08
C ALA A 327 -25.16 22.02 -3.59
N LEU A 328 -25.15 21.30 -2.47
CA LEU A 328 -26.35 20.94 -1.75
C LEU A 328 -26.73 22.05 -0.77
N SER A 329 -28.02 22.21 -0.53
CA SER A 329 -28.56 23.12 0.49
C SER A 329 -28.82 22.35 1.78
N LEU A 330 -28.72 22.99 2.94
CA LEU A 330 -29.19 22.38 4.18
C LEU A 330 -30.71 22.16 4.11
N ALA A 331 -31.20 21.07 4.68
CA ALA A 331 -32.63 20.80 4.75
C ALA A 331 -33.34 21.81 5.66
N ASP A 332 -34.53 22.26 5.25
CA ASP A 332 -35.33 23.24 6.00
C ASP A 332 -36.07 22.63 7.21
N ASP A 333 -35.97 21.31 7.42
CA ASP A 333 -36.65 20.57 8.48
C ASP A 333 -35.91 20.56 9.83
N GLY A 334 -34.79 21.29 9.93
CA GLY A 334 -33.95 21.35 11.12
C GLY A 334 -33.07 20.11 11.34
N SER A 335 -33.05 19.17 10.39
CA SER A 335 -32.11 18.04 10.41
C SER A 335 -30.71 18.46 9.92
N ASP A 336 -29.67 17.81 10.43
CA ASP A 336 -28.31 17.89 9.87
C ASP A 336 -28.24 17.03 8.59
N SER A 337 -29.00 17.45 7.58
CA SER A 337 -29.03 16.82 6.26
C SER A 337 -28.97 17.86 5.14
N TRP A 338 -28.42 17.43 4.01
CA TRP A 338 -28.21 18.23 2.81
C TRP A 338 -29.06 17.70 1.67
N GLU A 339 -29.77 18.61 0.99
CA GLU A 339 -30.69 18.31 -0.08
C GLU A 339 -30.22 18.88 -1.41
N GLY A 340 -30.51 18.13 -2.47
CA GLY A 340 -30.27 18.54 -3.84
C GLY A 340 -31.19 17.82 -4.80
N ALA A 341 -31.20 18.25 -6.05
CA ALA A 341 -31.99 17.58 -7.07
C ALA A 341 -31.30 17.67 -8.43
N PHE A 342 -31.55 16.67 -9.26
CA PHE A 342 -31.16 16.66 -10.67
C PHE A 342 -32.28 16.03 -11.51
N ARG A 343 -32.17 16.15 -12.84
CA ARG A 343 -33.10 15.50 -13.78
C ARG A 343 -32.42 14.33 -14.47
N ILE A 344 -33.16 13.23 -14.66
CA ILE A 344 -32.66 12.06 -15.37
C ILE A 344 -32.49 12.39 -16.85
N GLY A 345 -31.31 12.15 -17.39
CA GLY A 345 -30.99 12.36 -18.79
C GLY A 345 -31.64 11.33 -19.72
N PRO A 346 -31.40 11.45 -21.04
CA PRO A 346 -32.01 10.59 -22.06
C PRO A 346 -31.62 9.11 -21.95
N LYS A 347 -30.57 8.78 -21.20
CA LYS A 347 -30.14 7.39 -20.95
C LYS A 347 -31.05 6.63 -19.96
N GLY A 348 -32.02 7.31 -19.33
CA GLY A 348 -32.93 6.71 -18.34
C GLY A 348 -32.28 6.31 -17.02
N HIS A 349 -31.02 6.72 -16.79
CA HIS A 349 -30.29 6.51 -15.55
C HIS A 349 -29.23 7.58 -15.37
N GLU A 350 -28.89 7.85 -14.11
CA GLU A 350 -27.83 8.77 -13.73
C GLU A 350 -26.96 8.14 -12.64
N GLU A 351 -25.68 8.48 -12.70
CA GLU A 351 -24.65 8.09 -11.74
C GLU A 351 -24.22 9.31 -10.95
N PHE A 352 -24.04 9.19 -9.63
CA PHE A 352 -23.60 10.30 -8.79
C PHE A 352 -22.79 9.87 -7.57
N GLN A 353 -22.09 10.83 -6.97
CA GLN A 353 -21.42 10.73 -5.67
C GLN A 353 -21.50 12.09 -4.98
N PHE A 354 -21.26 12.14 -3.67
CA PHE A 354 -21.13 13.42 -2.96
C PHE A 354 -19.67 13.69 -2.61
N LEU A 355 -19.28 14.95 -2.59
CA LEU A 355 -17.94 15.40 -2.20
C LEU A 355 -18.08 16.36 -1.02
N ARG A 356 -17.42 16.03 0.11
CA ARG A 356 -17.26 16.95 1.24
C ARG A 356 -16.27 18.05 0.82
N ASP A 357 -16.68 19.30 0.97
CA ASP A 357 -15.97 20.54 0.60
C ASP A 357 -15.47 20.62 -0.86
N GLY A 358 -16.06 19.82 -1.73
CA GLY A 358 -15.65 19.69 -3.13
C GLY A 358 -14.36 18.89 -3.32
N ASP A 359 -13.89 18.19 -2.29
CA ASP A 359 -12.69 17.36 -2.33
C ASP A 359 -13.00 15.93 -2.82
N LEU A 360 -12.34 15.52 -3.91
CA LEU A 360 -12.46 14.16 -4.46
C LEU A 360 -11.88 13.07 -3.54
N GLN A 361 -11.06 13.45 -2.55
CA GLN A 361 -10.51 12.53 -1.56
C GLN A 361 -11.39 12.41 -0.31
N GLN A 362 -12.55 13.07 -0.32
CA GLN A 362 -13.57 12.99 0.72
C GLN A 362 -14.93 12.71 0.07
N ALA A 363 -14.96 11.68 -0.77
CA ALA A 363 -16.15 11.28 -1.50
C ALA A 363 -17.04 10.39 -0.63
N VAL A 364 -18.36 10.59 -0.71
CA VAL A 364 -19.39 9.66 -0.27
C VAL A 364 -19.89 8.89 -1.48
N TYR A 365 -19.84 7.57 -1.40
CA TYR A 365 -20.00 6.67 -2.54
C TYR A 365 -20.63 5.33 -2.10
N PRO A 366 -21.15 4.50 -3.01
CA PRO A 366 -21.68 3.19 -2.64
C PRO A 366 -20.56 2.18 -2.39
N ALA A 367 -20.79 1.23 -1.49
CA ALA A 367 -19.84 0.13 -1.23
C ALA A 367 -19.55 -0.74 -2.47
N MET A 368 -20.42 -0.72 -3.47
CA MET A 368 -20.32 -1.51 -4.70
C MET A 368 -20.40 -0.63 -5.96
N PRO A 369 -19.38 -0.63 -6.83
CA PRO A 369 -19.50 -0.06 -8.16
C PRO A 369 -20.31 -0.99 -9.09
N LYS A 370 -21.14 -0.42 -9.96
CA LYS A 370 -22.02 -1.16 -10.89
C LYS A 370 -21.32 -2.20 -11.78
N ALA A 371 -20.01 -2.12 -12.02
CA ALA A 371 -19.30 -3.10 -12.85
C ALA A 371 -19.32 -4.54 -12.29
N ALA A 372 -19.67 -4.73 -11.01
CA ALA A 372 -19.66 -6.03 -10.34
C ALA A 372 -21.03 -6.74 -10.26
N SER A 373 -22.08 -6.25 -10.93
CA SER A 373 -23.41 -6.90 -10.90
C SER A 373 -23.51 -8.15 -11.79
N GLY A 374 -22.52 -9.04 -11.72
CA GLY A 374 -22.60 -10.40 -12.25
C GLY A 374 -23.16 -11.33 -11.17
N ASN A 375 -24.09 -12.22 -11.54
CA ASN A 375 -24.71 -13.23 -10.68
C ASN A 375 -23.69 -13.88 -9.72
N ASP A 376 -23.86 -13.71 -8.40
CA ASP A 376 -23.75 -14.80 -7.41
C ASP A 376 -23.73 -14.30 -5.96
N SER A 377 -24.79 -14.63 -5.19
CA SER A 377 -24.89 -14.64 -3.71
C SER A 377 -25.55 -13.45 -3.00
N ALA A 378 -26.21 -13.78 -1.88
CA ALA A 378 -26.98 -12.87 -1.02
C ALA A 378 -26.15 -11.75 -0.36
N SER A 379 -24.82 -11.85 -0.33
CA SER A 379 -23.93 -10.79 0.20
C SER A 379 -23.93 -9.53 -0.69
N TRP A 380 -24.12 -9.68 -2.01
CA TRP A 380 -24.13 -8.54 -2.93
C TRP A 380 -25.35 -7.65 -2.75
N THR A 381 -26.50 -8.24 -2.44
CA THR A 381 -27.74 -7.49 -2.17
C THR A 381 -27.59 -6.56 -0.97
N THR A 382 -26.89 -6.99 0.09
CA THR A 382 -26.62 -6.17 1.27
C THR A 382 -25.60 -5.08 0.97
N LEU A 383 -24.52 -5.36 0.23
CA LEU A 383 -23.51 -4.36 -0.15
C LEU A 383 -24.08 -3.28 -1.08
N ALA A 384 -25.03 -3.62 -1.94
CA ALA A 384 -25.66 -2.69 -2.88
C ALA A 384 -26.46 -1.57 -2.19
N SER A 385 -26.85 -1.74 -0.92
CA SER A 385 -27.54 -0.75 -0.09
C SER A 385 -26.63 -0.08 0.95
N LEU A 386 -25.30 -0.21 0.84
CA LEU A 386 -24.37 0.44 1.75
C LEU A 386 -23.72 1.68 1.15
N ALA A 387 -23.60 2.71 1.98
CA ALA A 387 -22.77 3.88 1.73
C ALA A 387 -21.39 3.72 2.36
N ARG A 388 -20.42 4.49 1.85
CA ARG A 388 -19.03 4.59 2.31
C ARG A 388 -18.59 6.06 2.28
N GLY A 389 -17.43 6.32 2.87
CA GLY A 389 -16.87 7.65 2.99
C GLY A 389 -17.57 8.51 4.04
N PRO A 390 -17.28 9.83 4.08
CA PRO A 390 -16.38 10.54 3.18
C PRO A 390 -14.94 10.02 3.23
N ASP A 391 -14.37 9.54 2.13
CA ASP A 391 -12.96 9.10 2.03
C ASP A 391 -12.46 9.05 0.57
N GLU A 392 -11.21 8.61 0.36
CA GLU A 392 -10.50 8.61 -0.92
C GLU A 392 -10.78 7.39 -1.81
N LEU A 393 -11.44 6.36 -1.27
CA LEU A 393 -11.70 5.10 -1.95
C LEU A 393 -12.89 5.17 -2.91
N GLY A 394 -13.61 6.30 -2.94
CA GLY A 394 -14.76 6.56 -3.80
C GLY A 394 -14.45 6.73 -5.28
N LYS A 395 -13.17 6.76 -5.68
CA LYS A 395 -12.78 6.93 -7.10
C LYS A 395 -13.45 5.86 -7.97
N ASN A 396 -14.19 6.31 -8.99
CA ASN A 396 -14.96 5.46 -9.92
C ASN A 396 -16.07 4.63 -9.26
N ARG A 397 -16.61 5.07 -8.12
CA ARG A 397 -17.76 4.46 -7.44
C ARG A 397 -18.88 5.47 -7.37
N HIS A 398 -20.01 5.16 -7.99
CA HIS A 398 -21.13 6.07 -8.09
C HIS A 398 -22.42 5.35 -7.74
N PHE A 399 -23.27 6.02 -6.95
CA PHE A 399 -24.66 5.63 -6.74
C PHE A 399 -25.39 5.65 -8.08
N LEU A 400 -26.33 4.73 -8.25
CA LEU A 400 -27.12 4.61 -9.48
C LEU A 400 -28.60 4.82 -9.19
N VAL A 401 -29.21 5.76 -9.90
CA VAL A 401 -30.66 5.95 -9.95
C VAL A 401 -31.14 5.74 -11.38
N GLN A 402 -32.26 5.02 -11.52
CA GLN A 402 -32.93 4.77 -12.78
C GLN A 402 -34.34 5.35 -12.71
N GLY A 403 -34.82 5.88 -13.82
CA GLY A 403 -36.15 6.50 -13.89
C GLY A 403 -36.45 7.05 -15.28
N VAL A 404 -37.54 7.79 -15.41
CA VAL A 404 -38.02 8.27 -16.71
C VAL A 404 -37.18 9.47 -17.16
N PRO A 405 -36.73 9.56 -18.42
CA PRO A 405 -36.04 10.75 -18.91
C PRO A 405 -36.82 12.04 -18.64
N GLY A 406 -36.15 13.06 -18.10
CA GLY A 406 -36.73 14.33 -17.67
C GLY A 406 -37.30 14.34 -16.25
N GLU A 407 -37.43 13.19 -15.61
CA GLU A 407 -37.90 13.05 -14.24
C GLU A 407 -36.93 13.73 -13.25
N GLN A 408 -37.48 14.41 -12.25
CA GLN A 408 -36.70 15.01 -11.18
C GLN A 408 -36.48 14.00 -10.04
N VAL A 409 -35.21 13.78 -9.70
CA VAL A 409 -34.79 12.98 -8.54
C VAL A 409 -34.35 13.95 -7.45
N ARG A 410 -34.89 13.76 -6.24
CA ARG A 410 -34.45 14.47 -5.03
C ARG A 410 -33.46 13.59 -4.28
N LEU A 411 -32.34 14.18 -3.90
CA LEU A 411 -31.32 13.57 -3.07
C LEU A 411 -31.35 14.20 -1.69
N ARG A 412 -31.16 13.38 -0.66
CA ARG A 412 -30.83 13.81 0.69
C ARG A 412 -29.63 13.01 1.18
N LEU A 413 -28.66 13.72 1.75
CA LEU A 413 -27.47 13.19 2.40
C LEU A 413 -27.52 13.60 3.87
N SER A 414 -27.31 12.68 4.81
CA SER A 414 -27.07 13.01 6.21
C SER A 414 -25.75 12.37 6.62
N VAL A 415 -24.92 13.16 7.30
CA VAL A 415 -23.65 12.72 7.89
C VAL A 415 -23.67 13.18 9.34
N VAL A 416 -23.93 12.25 10.25
CA VAL A 416 -24.04 12.53 11.68
C VAL A 416 -23.21 11.48 12.42
N ASP A 417 -22.17 11.94 13.11
CA ASP A 417 -21.35 11.09 13.98
C ASP A 417 -20.76 9.85 13.25
N ALA A 418 -20.24 10.08 12.04
CA ALA A 418 -19.77 9.13 11.03
C ALA A 418 -20.81 8.20 10.41
N GLU A 419 -22.09 8.29 10.80
CA GLU A 419 -23.16 7.61 10.10
C GLU A 419 -23.54 8.40 8.85
N VAL A 420 -23.51 7.72 7.70
CA VAL A 420 -23.86 8.28 6.41
C VAL A 420 -25.15 7.64 5.95
N LEU A 421 -26.14 8.48 5.67
CA LEU A 421 -27.40 8.08 5.06
C LEU A 421 -27.59 8.86 3.76
N VAL A 422 -27.69 8.13 2.65
CA VAL A 422 -28.04 8.68 1.35
C VAL A 422 -29.42 8.18 0.98
N THR A 423 -30.34 9.09 0.64
CA THR A 423 -31.66 8.73 0.11
C THR A 423 -31.89 9.40 -1.23
N ALA A 424 -32.41 8.64 -2.20
CA ALA A 424 -32.83 9.14 -3.50
C ALA A 424 -34.32 8.85 -3.72
N THR A 425 -35.10 9.90 -3.93
CA THR A 425 -36.56 9.84 -4.12
C THR A 425 -36.91 10.32 -5.51
N SER A 426 -37.66 9.50 -6.24
CA SER A 426 -38.20 9.81 -7.55
C SER A 426 -39.68 10.18 -7.42
N ALA A 427 -40.11 11.28 -8.04
CA ALA A 427 -41.48 11.77 -7.92
C ALA A 427 -42.49 10.91 -8.70
N ALA A 428 -42.05 10.16 -9.73
CA ALA A 428 -42.91 9.29 -10.52
C ALA A 428 -42.97 7.85 -10.00
N SER A 429 -42.03 7.41 -9.16
CA SER A 429 -42.08 6.09 -8.53
C SER A 429 -43.00 6.13 -7.29
N ALA A 430 -44.09 5.37 -7.30
CA ALA A 430 -44.96 5.16 -6.12
C ALA A 430 -44.32 4.26 -5.04
N GLY A 431 -43.00 4.07 -5.07
CA GLY A 431 -42.24 3.19 -4.18
C GLY A 431 -41.52 3.95 -3.06
N PRO A 432 -40.98 3.22 -2.06
CA PRO A 432 -40.14 3.82 -1.03
C PRO A 432 -38.86 4.42 -1.64
N PRO A 433 -38.27 5.44 -0.99
CA PRO A 433 -36.99 6.00 -1.43
C PRO A 433 -35.90 4.93 -1.47
N ARG A 434 -34.95 5.06 -2.40
CA ARG A 434 -33.75 4.23 -2.37
C ARG A 434 -32.84 4.75 -1.27
N GLU A 435 -32.43 3.87 -0.36
CA GLU A 435 -31.59 4.23 0.79
C GLU A 435 -30.26 3.48 0.76
N TRP A 436 -29.18 4.20 1.08
CA TRP A 436 -27.87 3.64 1.35
C TRP A 436 -27.39 4.11 2.71
N ARG A 437 -27.02 3.17 3.58
CA ARG A 437 -26.56 3.46 4.95
C ARG A 437 -25.14 2.97 5.16
N SER A 438 -24.29 3.73 5.86
CA SER A 438 -22.96 3.24 6.25
C SER A 438 -23.01 2.26 7.42
N LEU A 439 -21.91 1.53 7.61
CA LEU A 439 -21.66 0.76 8.82
C LEU A 439 -20.64 1.52 9.68
N SER A 440 -20.71 1.36 11.00
CA SER A 440 -19.83 2.04 11.95
C SER A 440 -18.68 1.16 12.45
N GLY A 441 -17.65 1.79 13.01
CA GLY A 441 -16.49 1.11 13.59
C GLY A 441 -15.64 0.34 12.58
N TRP A 442 -15.00 -0.72 13.06
CA TRP A 442 -14.13 -1.60 12.28
C TRP A 442 -14.84 -2.30 11.11
N ALA A 443 -16.15 -2.51 11.23
CA ALA A 443 -16.98 -3.17 10.20
C ALA A 443 -17.43 -2.22 9.08
N ARG A 444 -16.95 -0.96 9.04
CA ARG A 444 -17.32 0.03 7.99
C ARG A 444 -17.00 -0.43 6.57
N HIS A 445 -15.97 -1.27 6.43
CA HIS A 445 -15.61 -1.95 5.18
C HIS A 445 -15.69 -3.46 5.37
N GLN A 446 -15.91 -4.16 4.27
CA GLN A 446 -15.84 -5.62 4.23
C GLN A 446 -14.55 -6.06 3.55
N TYR A 447 -13.97 -7.17 4.00
CA TYR A 447 -12.70 -7.68 3.49
C TYR A 447 -12.86 -9.08 2.94
N SER A 448 -12.06 -9.39 1.91
CA SER A 448 -12.07 -10.70 1.28
C SER A 448 -10.69 -11.09 0.79
N VAL A 449 -10.36 -12.38 0.87
CA VAL A 449 -9.15 -12.92 0.25
C VAL A 449 -9.45 -13.24 -1.21
N VAL A 450 -8.59 -12.76 -2.10
CA VAL A 450 -8.63 -13.02 -3.55
C VAL A 450 -7.27 -13.51 -3.99
N GLY A 451 -7.20 -14.58 -4.78
CA GLY A 451 -5.90 -15.17 -5.13
C GLY A 451 -5.96 -16.30 -6.15
N SER A 452 -4.82 -16.95 -6.36
CA SER A 452 -4.75 -18.13 -7.21
C SER A 452 -5.63 -19.24 -6.66
N SER A 453 -5.63 -19.47 -5.34
CA SER A 453 -6.31 -20.62 -4.70
C SER A 453 -7.81 -20.72 -5.01
N ASN A 454 -8.46 -19.57 -5.25
CA ASN A 454 -9.89 -19.45 -5.44
C ASN A 454 -10.31 -18.95 -6.84
N ASP A 455 -9.46 -19.11 -7.87
CA ASP A 455 -9.70 -18.60 -9.24
C ASP A 455 -9.98 -17.09 -9.28
N GLY A 456 -9.41 -16.35 -8.33
CA GLY A 456 -9.69 -14.94 -8.13
C GLY A 456 -11.12 -14.66 -7.67
N LEU A 457 -11.88 -15.65 -7.21
CA LEU A 457 -13.14 -15.42 -6.50
C LEU A 457 -12.85 -14.83 -5.11
N HIS A 458 -13.86 -14.26 -4.48
CA HIS A 458 -13.70 -13.66 -3.16
C HIS A 458 -14.05 -14.65 -2.06
N ILE A 459 -13.14 -14.85 -1.11
CA ILE A 459 -13.44 -15.56 0.14
C ILE A 459 -13.63 -14.50 1.24
N PRO A 460 -14.83 -14.36 1.83
CA PRO A 460 -15.08 -13.37 2.88
C PRO A 460 -14.14 -13.55 4.08
N MET A 461 -13.75 -12.44 4.69
CA MET A 461 -13.08 -12.43 5.99
C MET A 461 -14.08 -12.05 7.09
N VAL A 462 -13.91 -12.65 8.28
CA VAL A 462 -14.75 -12.42 9.45
C VAL A 462 -13.93 -11.70 10.52
N MET A 463 -14.49 -10.64 11.09
CA MET A 463 -13.85 -9.94 12.21
C MET A 463 -13.83 -10.83 13.46
N ASP A 464 -12.69 -10.90 14.13
CA ASP A 464 -12.57 -11.53 15.44
C ASP A 464 -13.29 -10.65 16.48
N PRO A 465 -14.36 -11.12 17.14
CA PRO A 465 -15.10 -10.33 18.12
C PRO A 465 -14.27 -10.01 19.37
N SER A 466 -13.22 -10.78 19.66
CA SER A 466 -12.31 -10.54 20.79
C SER A 466 -11.21 -9.53 20.47
N ARG A 467 -10.97 -9.28 19.17
CA ARG A 467 -9.94 -8.36 18.67
C ARG A 467 -10.52 -7.48 17.55
N PRO A 468 -11.32 -6.45 17.90
CA PRO A 468 -11.87 -5.52 16.91
C PRO A 468 -10.77 -4.94 16.01
N GLY A 469 -11.01 -4.94 14.69
CA GLY A 469 -10.02 -4.53 13.69
C GLY A 469 -9.17 -5.67 13.12
N VAL A 470 -9.31 -6.88 13.66
CA VAL A 470 -8.64 -8.09 13.15
C VAL A 470 -9.64 -8.95 12.40
N PHE A 471 -9.35 -9.23 11.14
CA PHE A 471 -10.19 -10.03 10.25
C PHE A 471 -9.44 -11.29 9.84
N THR A 472 -10.14 -12.43 9.80
CA THR A 472 -9.53 -13.71 9.45
C THR A 472 -10.33 -14.44 8.38
N SER A 473 -9.64 -15.24 7.58
CA SER A 473 -10.27 -16.16 6.63
C SER A 473 -9.41 -17.40 6.44
N VAL A 474 -10.05 -18.56 6.29
CA VAL A 474 -9.36 -19.84 6.08
C VAL A 474 -9.38 -20.17 4.59
N VAL A 475 -8.19 -20.39 4.04
CA VAL A 475 -7.99 -20.70 2.62
C VAL A 475 -7.36 -22.08 2.52
N THR A 476 -7.88 -22.89 1.59
CA THR A 476 -7.28 -24.19 1.25
C THR A 476 -6.39 -23.99 0.03
N MET A 477 -5.13 -24.43 0.13
CA MET A 477 -4.23 -24.37 -1.00
C MET A 477 -4.70 -25.25 -2.16
N ARG A 478 -4.34 -24.83 -3.37
CA ARG A 478 -4.42 -25.67 -4.56
C ARG A 478 -3.43 -26.82 -4.51
N GLU A 479 -3.80 -27.87 -5.21
CA GLU A 479 -2.94 -29.02 -5.48
C GLU A 479 -2.13 -28.81 -6.78
N VAL A 480 -1.73 -27.56 -7.07
CA VAL A 480 -0.93 -27.19 -8.24
C VAL A 480 0.52 -27.00 -7.81
N PHE A 481 1.40 -27.88 -8.31
CA PHE A 481 2.83 -27.84 -8.03
C PHE A 481 3.55 -26.87 -8.98
N SER A 482 4.35 -25.95 -8.44
CA SER A 482 5.26 -25.12 -9.23
C SER A 482 6.60 -25.82 -9.36
N GLU A 483 6.96 -26.22 -10.58
CA GLU A 483 8.28 -26.79 -10.87
C GLU A 483 9.41 -25.77 -10.64
N GLU A 484 9.17 -24.50 -10.95
CA GLU A 484 10.13 -23.39 -10.74
C GLU A 484 10.46 -23.20 -9.26
N GLN A 485 9.45 -23.28 -8.38
CA GLN A 485 9.64 -23.07 -6.93
C GLN A 485 9.82 -24.38 -6.15
N ALA A 486 9.79 -25.54 -6.82
CA ALA A 486 9.82 -26.87 -6.21
C ALA A 486 8.84 -27.02 -5.03
N ALA A 487 7.66 -26.40 -5.14
CA ALA A 487 6.66 -26.33 -4.07
C ALA A 487 5.24 -26.12 -4.63
N PHE A 488 4.23 -26.54 -3.87
CA PHE A 488 2.87 -26.07 -4.07
C PHE A 488 2.82 -24.60 -3.65
N CYS A 489 2.36 -23.73 -4.55
CA CYS A 489 2.37 -22.30 -4.34
C CYS A 489 0.99 -21.72 -4.61
N ASP A 490 0.54 -20.84 -3.71
CA ASP A 490 -0.60 -19.98 -3.97
C ASP A 490 -0.22 -18.53 -3.75
N THR A 491 -0.87 -17.65 -4.51
CA THR A 491 -0.77 -16.21 -4.37
C THR A 491 -2.08 -15.64 -3.88
N PHE A 492 -2.03 -14.58 -3.09
CA PHE A 492 -3.25 -13.89 -2.66
C PHE A 492 -3.02 -12.41 -2.37
N GLN A 493 -4.13 -11.69 -2.24
CA GLN A 493 -4.26 -10.33 -1.75
C GLN A 493 -5.52 -10.23 -0.89
N VAL A 494 -5.64 -9.15 -0.12
CA VAL A 494 -6.85 -8.85 0.66
C VAL A 494 -7.56 -7.66 0.03
N ALA A 495 -8.75 -7.89 -0.54
CA ALA A 495 -9.55 -6.85 -1.20
C ALA A 495 -10.51 -6.17 -0.22
N VAL A 496 -10.70 -4.86 -0.40
CA VAL A 496 -11.65 -4.02 0.32
C VAL A 496 -12.95 -3.89 -0.47
N ASP A 497 -14.07 -4.11 0.21
CA ASP A 497 -15.43 -4.10 -0.33
C ASP A 497 -15.55 -4.90 -1.64
N TYR A 498 -14.88 -6.06 -1.68
CA TYR A 498 -14.87 -6.99 -2.81
C TYR A 498 -14.40 -6.38 -4.15
N ASP A 499 -13.55 -5.34 -4.08
CA ASP A 499 -13.00 -4.69 -5.28
C ASP A 499 -11.53 -5.03 -5.44
N LYS A 500 -11.21 -5.79 -6.49
CA LYS A 500 -9.84 -6.21 -6.82
C LYS A 500 -8.90 -5.05 -7.16
N ARG A 501 -9.42 -3.83 -7.33
CA ARG A 501 -8.62 -2.62 -7.53
C ARG A 501 -8.20 -1.98 -6.20
N LEU A 502 -8.86 -2.34 -5.10
CA LEU A 502 -8.58 -1.85 -3.75
C LEU A 502 -8.11 -3.01 -2.88
N VAL A 503 -6.81 -3.28 -2.94
CA VAL A 503 -6.20 -4.44 -2.27
C VAL A 503 -5.08 -4.03 -1.34
N PHE A 504 -4.89 -4.77 -0.26
CA PHE A 504 -3.65 -4.78 0.51
C PHE A 504 -2.65 -5.69 -0.19
N TYR A 505 -1.43 -5.22 -0.34
CA TYR A 505 -0.36 -5.91 -1.06
C TYR A 505 1.01 -5.65 -0.45
N PRO A 506 1.99 -6.56 -0.61
CA PRO A 506 3.34 -6.31 -0.12
C PRO A 506 4.11 -5.35 -1.01
N GLU A 507 4.98 -4.53 -0.41
CA GLU A 507 5.92 -3.66 -1.14
C GLU A 507 6.83 -4.47 -2.08
N VAL A 508 7.26 -5.66 -1.64
CA VAL A 508 8.06 -6.58 -2.45
C VAL A 508 7.15 -7.70 -2.98
N PRO A 509 6.93 -7.80 -4.31
CA PRO A 509 6.12 -8.86 -4.90
C PRO A 509 6.63 -10.25 -4.51
N GLY A 510 5.72 -11.16 -4.17
CA GLY A 510 6.05 -12.54 -3.87
C GLY A 510 6.63 -12.78 -2.47
N SER A 511 6.55 -11.78 -1.58
CA SER A 511 6.96 -11.91 -0.18
C SER A 511 6.01 -12.83 0.59
N SER A 512 6.56 -13.50 1.60
CA SER A 512 5.81 -14.27 2.57
C SER A 512 5.32 -13.43 3.76
N SER A 513 4.66 -14.08 4.71
CA SER A 513 4.12 -13.44 5.92
C SER A 513 5.26 -12.79 6.73
N GLY A 514 5.15 -11.49 6.99
CA GLY A 514 6.12 -10.74 7.81
C GLY A 514 7.42 -10.33 7.10
N GLU A 515 7.60 -10.65 5.81
CA GLU A 515 8.86 -10.36 5.09
C GLU A 515 8.92 -8.95 4.50
N ALA A 516 7.78 -8.35 4.14
CA ALA A 516 7.71 -7.05 3.48
C ALA A 516 6.64 -6.15 4.11
N ILE A 517 6.84 -4.83 4.00
CA ILE A 517 5.85 -3.83 4.44
C ILE A 517 4.58 -4.01 3.61
N VAL A 518 3.43 -4.07 4.27
CA VAL A 518 2.14 -4.11 3.60
C VAL A 518 1.69 -2.70 3.27
N LEU A 519 1.39 -2.48 2.00
CA LEU A 519 0.85 -1.24 1.48
C LEU A 519 -0.68 -1.29 1.50
N ARG A 520 -1.28 -0.14 1.83
CA ARG A 520 -2.73 0.03 1.88
C ARG A 520 -3.30 0.20 0.47
N PRO A 521 -4.59 -0.11 0.26
CA PRO A 521 -5.27 0.23 -0.97
C PRO A 521 -5.14 1.73 -1.28
N ASP A 522 -4.47 2.08 -2.38
CA ASP A 522 -4.39 3.45 -2.87
C ASP A 522 -5.07 3.57 -4.24
N ALA A 523 -5.63 4.74 -4.54
CA ALA A 523 -6.40 4.96 -5.77
C ALA A 523 -5.55 4.95 -7.07
N LYS A 524 -4.25 4.66 -6.94
CA LYS A 524 -3.26 4.49 -8.02
C LYS A 524 -3.04 2.97 -8.14
N ALA A 525 -3.74 2.35 -9.08
CA ALA A 525 -3.75 0.90 -9.31
C ALA A 525 -2.36 0.30 -9.66
N VAL A 526 -1.46 0.20 -8.68
CA VAL A 526 -0.11 -0.36 -8.79
C VAL A 526 -0.07 -1.82 -8.29
N GLY A 527 -1.07 -2.24 -7.52
CA GLY A 527 -1.05 -3.52 -6.80
C GLY A 527 -1.30 -4.80 -7.61
N SER A 528 -1.54 -4.79 -8.92
CA SER A 528 -1.95 -6.03 -9.61
C SER A 528 -0.88 -7.12 -9.70
N GLU A 529 0.40 -6.75 -9.64
CA GLU A 529 1.53 -7.71 -9.65
C GLU A 529 2.11 -7.99 -8.25
N HIS A 530 1.74 -7.18 -7.26
CA HIS A 530 2.23 -7.31 -5.88
C HIS A 530 1.34 -8.26 -5.09
N VAL A 531 1.70 -9.54 -5.07
CA VAL A 531 0.90 -10.58 -4.39
C VAL A 531 1.71 -11.22 -3.26
N PHE A 532 1.02 -11.61 -2.18
CA PHE A 532 1.61 -12.46 -1.15
C PHE A 532 1.76 -13.88 -1.70
N VAL A 533 2.81 -14.59 -1.30
CA VAL A 533 3.05 -15.98 -1.70
C VAL A 533 3.02 -16.91 -0.49
N VAL A 534 2.29 -18.02 -0.65
CA VAL A 534 2.21 -19.13 0.30
C VAL A 534 2.84 -20.36 -0.36
N ARG A 535 3.83 -20.98 0.29
CA ARG A 535 4.56 -22.15 -0.23
C ARG A 535 4.42 -23.34 0.70
N SER A 536 4.14 -24.51 0.15
CA SER A 536 4.07 -25.77 0.90
C SER A 536 4.71 -26.92 0.13
N ARG A 537 5.32 -27.86 0.84
CA ARG A 537 5.74 -29.15 0.28
C ARG A 537 4.61 -30.18 0.22
N THR A 538 3.49 -29.89 0.87
CA THR A 538 2.32 -30.77 0.96
C THR A 538 1.13 -30.09 0.28
N PRO A 539 0.44 -30.77 -0.66
CA PRO A 539 -0.72 -30.22 -1.34
C PRO A 539 -1.92 -30.07 -0.39
N GLY A 540 -2.84 -29.16 -0.72
CA GLY A 540 -4.15 -29.08 -0.06
C GLY A 540 -4.12 -28.71 1.42
N ARG A 541 -3.02 -28.13 1.92
CA ARG A 541 -2.95 -27.59 3.28
C ARG A 541 -3.84 -26.37 3.42
N THR A 542 -4.36 -26.17 4.63
CA THR A 542 -5.14 -24.99 4.99
C THR A 542 -4.28 -23.98 5.71
N PHE A 543 -4.43 -22.71 5.35
CA PHE A 543 -3.79 -21.60 6.03
C PHE A 543 -4.84 -20.54 6.35
N GLN A 544 -4.66 -19.85 7.47
CA GLN A 544 -5.47 -18.72 7.86
C GLN A 544 -4.76 -17.44 7.44
N VAL A 545 -5.45 -16.60 6.67
CA VAL A 545 -5.04 -15.23 6.36
C VAL A 545 -5.63 -14.33 7.44
N THR A 546 -4.80 -13.43 7.98
CA THR A 546 -5.18 -12.44 8.98
C THR A 546 -4.88 -11.04 8.44
N LEU A 547 -5.89 -10.17 8.45
CA LEU A 547 -5.75 -8.73 8.25
C LEU A 547 -5.90 -8.06 9.62
N ASP A 548 -4.81 -7.49 10.15
CA ASP A 548 -4.80 -6.77 11.41
C ASP A 548 -4.64 -5.26 11.14
N LEU A 549 -5.74 -4.53 11.20
CA LEU A 549 -5.76 -3.08 10.99
C LEU A 549 -5.21 -2.29 12.20
N THR A 550 -4.97 -2.96 13.33
CA THR A 550 -4.40 -2.40 14.55
C THR A 550 -2.88 -2.58 14.63
N ALA A 551 -2.29 -3.38 13.72
CA ALA A 551 -0.86 -3.67 13.72
C ALA A 551 0.00 -2.41 13.50
N GLU A 552 0.90 -2.14 14.45
CA GLU A 552 1.89 -1.07 14.34
C GLU A 552 3.03 -1.44 13.37
N ASP A 553 3.53 -2.68 13.45
CA ASP A 553 4.46 -3.23 12.45
C ASP A 553 3.68 -3.54 11.17
N ARG A 554 3.91 -2.75 10.13
CA ARG A 554 3.20 -2.87 8.86
C ARG A 554 3.47 -4.17 8.11
N ARG A 555 4.46 -4.96 8.51
CA ARG A 555 4.68 -6.31 7.97
C ARG A 555 3.67 -7.31 8.53
N GLN A 556 3.02 -6.98 9.65
CA GLN A 556 2.00 -7.79 10.32
C GLN A 556 0.56 -7.37 9.96
N THR A 557 0.37 -6.29 9.21
CA THR A 557 -0.96 -5.85 8.75
C THR A 557 -1.67 -6.94 7.97
N VAL A 558 -0.95 -7.66 7.10
CA VAL A 558 -1.44 -8.90 6.48
C VAL A 558 -0.44 -10.00 6.76
N SER A 559 -0.90 -11.04 7.44
CA SER A 559 -0.10 -12.21 7.79
C SER A 559 -0.86 -13.49 7.49
N TRP A 560 -0.15 -14.61 7.44
CA TRP A 560 -0.78 -15.91 7.30
C TRP A 560 -0.03 -17.00 8.07
N ALA A 561 -0.77 -17.99 8.55
CA ALA A 561 -0.22 -19.12 9.28
C ALA A 561 -0.93 -20.43 8.90
N TRP A 562 -0.20 -21.54 8.97
CA TRP A 562 -0.79 -22.87 8.76
C TRP A 562 -1.77 -23.19 9.88
N VAL A 563 -2.93 -23.75 9.50
CA VAL A 563 -3.93 -24.24 10.45
C VAL A 563 -4.30 -25.68 10.10
N ASP A 564 -4.60 -26.47 11.12
CA ASP A 564 -5.13 -27.81 10.90
C ASP A 564 -6.47 -27.72 10.19
N ARG A 565 -6.74 -28.68 9.29
CA ARG A 565 -8.04 -28.74 8.62
C ARG A 565 -9.11 -28.81 9.72
N PRO A 566 -10.11 -27.92 9.72
CA PRO A 566 -11.22 -28.07 10.65
C PRO A 566 -11.79 -29.48 10.45
N LYS A 567 -11.90 -30.25 11.54
CA LYS A 567 -12.59 -31.54 11.50
C LYS A 567 -13.95 -31.27 10.87
N ARG A 568 -14.35 -32.08 9.88
CA ARG A 568 -15.73 -32.09 9.38
C ARG A 568 -16.64 -32.55 10.52
N ASP A 569 -16.97 -31.65 11.44
CA ASP A 569 -18.11 -31.85 12.31
C ASP A 569 -19.36 -31.66 11.47
N ARG A 570 -20.29 -32.60 11.68
CA ARG A 570 -21.58 -32.72 10.99
C ARG A 570 -22.41 -31.45 11.19
N PHE A 571 -22.21 -30.43 10.38
CA PHE A 571 -23.19 -29.34 10.21
C PHE A 571 -24.15 -29.69 9.06
N GLN A 572 -24.97 -30.73 9.29
CA GLN A 572 -26.35 -30.70 8.81
C GLN A 572 -27.16 -30.03 9.92
N GLY A 573 -27.49 -28.75 9.76
CA GLY A 573 -28.41 -28.06 10.67
C GLY A 573 -28.01 -26.64 11.08
N LEU A 574 -27.79 -25.74 10.12
CA LEU A 574 -27.85 -24.28 10.36
C LEU A 574 -28.42 -23.53 9.14
N ALA A 575 -29.41 -24.13 8.48
CA ALA A 575 -30.37 -23.40 7.66
C ALA A 575 -31.57 -23.08 8.56
N GLY A 576 -31.52 -21.96 9.28
CA GLY A 576 -32.68 -21.53 10.09
C GLY A 576 -32.40 -20.67 11.31
N VAL A 577 -31.47 -19.72 11.27
CA VAL A 577 -31.48 -18.57 12.22
C VAL A 577 -30.90 -17.34 11.51
N ALA A 578 -31.65 -16.80 10.56
CA ALA A 578 -31.39 -15.48 9.97
C ALA A 578 -32.74 -14.81 9.66
N ALA A 579 -33.53 -14.59 10.70
CA ALA A 579 -34.75 -13.78 10.67
C ALA A 579 -35.05 -13.32 12.10
N SER A 580 -34.25 -12.36 12.61
CA SER A 580 -34.56 -11.37 13.66
C SER A 580 -33.26 -10.88 14.28
N VAL A 581 -32.78 -9.73 13.80
CA VAL A 581 -32.43 -8.49 14.55
C VAL A 581 -32.11 -7.44 13.49
#